data_AF-A0AAW6SSB1-F1
#
_entry.id   AF-A0AAW6SSB1-F1
#
_cell.length_a   1.000
_cell.length_b   1.000
_cell.length_c   1.000
_cell.angle_alpha   90.00
_cell.angle_beta   90.00
_cell.angle_gamma   90.00
#
_symmetry.space_group_name_H-M   'P 1'
#
loop_
_entity.id
_entity.type
_entity.pdbx_description
1 polymer ?
#
loop_
_entity_poly.entity_id
_entity_poly.type
_entity_poly.pdbx_seq_one_letter_code
_entity_poly.pdbx_strand_id
1 'polypeptide(L)'
;MKRFMLKCLFICSALFIAVLMGMQKANEGMMEMKGYQEEGLKAPITVKEVENGEIEASVLGKNVTSHDLEAKKEKLKEIKAFNFFSSLGKTMANMISSITEKIFNFFSSIL
;
A
#
# COMPACT_ATOMS: atom_id res chain seq x y z
N MET A 1 -30.95 17.42 -20.54
CA MET A 1 -30.44 17.90 -19.22
C MET A 1 -30.79 17.01 -18.03
N LYS A 2 -32.06 16.71 -17.72
CA LYS A 2 -32.45 15.94 -16.51
C LYS A 2 -31.81 14.53 -16.41
N ARG A 3 -31.74 13.79 -17.51
CA ARG A 3 -31.08 12.46 -17.57
C ARG A 3 -29.57 12.52 -17.33
N PHE A 4 -28.92 13.61 -17.71
CA PHE A 4 -27.49 13.82 -17.48
C PHE A 4 -27.22 14.15 -16.01
N MET A 5 -28.01 15.07 -15.43
CA MET A 5 -27.97 15.38 -13.99
C MET A 5 -28.20 14.14 -13.12
N LEU A 6 -29.15 13.26 -13.49
CA LEU A 6 -29.39 12.02 -12.75
C LEU A 6 -28.19 11.06 -12.80
N LYS A 7 -27.54 10.93 -13.97
CA LYS A 7 -26.31 10.11 -14.12
C LYS A 7 -25.16 10.69 -13.29
N CYS A 8 -24.95 12.00 -13.34
CA CYS A 8 -23.93 12.67 -12.53
C CYS A 8 -24.20 12.49 -11.04
N LEU A 9 -25.45 12.67 -10.59
CA LEU A 9 -25.84 12.45 -9.19
C LEU A 9 -25.53 11.02 -8.76
N PHE A 10 -25.86 10.03 -9.58
CA PHE A 10 -25.61 8.62 -9.29
C PHE A 10 -24.11 8.31 -9.15
N ILE A 11 -23.29 8.86 -10.03
CA ILE A 11 -21.82 8.72 -9.99
C ILE A 11 -21.26 9.40 -8.74
N CYS A 12 -21.71 10.62 -8.43
CA CYS A 12 -21.28 11.33 -7.22
C CYS A 12 -21.68 10.55 -5.95
N SER A 13 -22.89 10.00 -5.89
CA SER A 13 -23.32 9.16 -4.77
C SER A 13 -22.49 7.89 -4.65
N ALA A 14 -22.20 7.21 -5.76
CA ALA A 14 -21.35 6.01 -5.76
C ALA A 14 -19.93 6.32 -5.25
N LEU A 15 -19.34 7.43 -5.71
CA LEU A 15 -18.03 7.89 -5.24
C LEU A 15 -18.05 8.25 -3.75
N PHE A 16 -19.11 8.91 -3.28
CA PHE A 16 -19.25 9.27 -1.88
C PHE A 16 -19.30 8.03 -0.98
N ILE A 17 -20.08 7.01 -1.37
CA ILE A 17 -20.15 5.74 -0.63
C ILE A 17 -18.78 5.03 -0.63
N ALA A 18 -18.07 5.03 -1.77
CA ALA A 18 -16.74 4.43 -1.87
C ALA A 18 -15.72 5.11 -0.93
N VAL A 19 -15.75 6.44 -0.82
CA VAL A 19 -14.89 7.19 0.11
C VAL A 19 -15.20 6.83 1.56
N LEU A 20 -16.49 6.77 1.94
CA LEU A 20 -16.89 6.40 3.31
C LEU A 20 -16.43 4.98 3.67
N MET A 21 -16.61 4.01 2.76
CA MET A 21 -16.09 2.65 2.96
C MET A 21 -14.57 2.63 3.08
N GLY A 22 -13.85 3.43 2.28
CA GLY A 22 -12.40 3.58 2.36
C GLY A 22 -11.95 4.11 3.72
N MET A 23 -12.65 5.09 4.27
CA MET A 23 -12.38 5.64 5.60
C MET A 23 -12.61 4.60 6.71
N GLN A 24 -13.68 3.82 6.63
CA GLN A 24 -13.95 2.73 7.59
C GLN A 24 -12.86 1.67 7.55
N LYS A 25 -12.49 1.20 6.35
CA LYS A 25 -11.43 0.22 6.17
C LYS A 25 -10.07 0.73 6.65
N ALA A 26 -9.77 2.02 6.45
CA ALA A 26 -8.56 2.64 6.98
C ALA A 26 -8.56 2.69 8.51
N ASN A 27 -9.72 2.99 9.12
CA ASN A 27 -9.86 3.01 10.57
C ASN A 27 -9.66 1.60 11.19
N GLU A 28 -10.24 0.57 10.59
CA GLU A 28 -10.03 -0.83 10.99
C GLU A 28 -8.55 -1.23 10.84
N GLY A 29 -7.92 -0.91 9.70
CA GLY A 29 -6.49 -1.18 9.51
C GLY A 29 -5.59 -0.45 10.51
N MET A 30 -5.95 0.77 10.92
CA MET A 30 -5.26 1.48 12.00
C MET A 30 -5.46 0.82 13.36
N MET A 31 -6.65 0.29 13.66
CA MET A 31 -6.93 -0.43 14.90
C MET A 31 -6.14 -1.75 14.97
N GLU A 32 -6.06 -2.48 13.86
CA GLU A 32 -5.27 -3.70 13.73
C GLU A 32 -3.77 -3.43 13.90
N MET A 33 -3.27 -2.34 13.30
CA MET A 33 -1.88 -1.90 13.45
C MET A 33 -1.51 -1.43 14.86
N LYS A 34 -2.48 -0.92 15.63
CA LYS A 34 -2.26 -0.49 17.01
C LYS A 34 -2.37 -1.65 18.03
N GLY A 35 -2.71 -2.86 17.59
CA GLY A 35 -2.67 -4.07 18.43
C GLY A 35 -3.76 -4.14 19.50
N TYR A 36 -4.86 -3.40 19.36
CA TYR A 36 -5.93 -3.27 20.37
C TYR A 36 -6.82 -4.51 20.57
N GLN A 37 -6.49 -5.66 19.99
CA GLN A 37 -7.28 -6.89 20.15
C GLN A 37 -6.73 -7.87 21.21
N GLU A 38 -5.56 -7.61 21.80
CA GLU A 38 -5.01 -8.50 22.82
C GLU A 38 -4.82 -7.74 24.14
N GLU A 39 -5.53 -8.20 25.17
CA GLU A 39 -5.29 -7.87 26.57
C GLU A 39 -3.83 -8.16 26.92
N GLY A 40 -3.00 -7.12 26.89
CA GLY A 40 -1.60 -7.22 27.25
C GLY A 40 -0.70 -6.60 26.19
N LEU A 41 -0.58 -5.28 26.28
CA LEU A 41 0.58 -4.56 25.75
C LEU A 41 1.85 -5.14 26.40
N LYS A 42 2.36 -6.25 25.86
CA LYS A 42 3.74 -6.66 26.09
C LYS A 42 4.60 -5.67 25.31
N ALA A 43 4.94 -4.58 25.98
CA ALA A 43 5.99 -3.67 25.55
C ALA A 43 7.17 -4.54 25.05
N PRO A 44 7.62 -4.40 23.79
CA PRO A 44 8.64 -5.28 23.21
C PRO A 44 10.04 -5.02 23.79
N ILE A 45 10.12 -4.25 24.88
CA ILE A 45 11.34 -3.83 25.55
C ILE A 45 11.11 -4.03 27.04
N THR A 46 11.41 -5.23 27.54
CA THR A 46 11.57 -5.44 28.97
C THR A 46 13.05 -5.27 29.28
N VAL A 47 13.45 -4.08 29.72
CA VAL A 47 14.80 -3.86 30.28
C VAL A 47 14.78 -4.44 31.68
N LYS A 48 15.34 -5.65 31.87
CA LYS A 48 15.71 -6.13 33.20
C LYS A 48 17.19 -5.82 33.37
N GLU A 49 17.48 -4.91 34.30
CA GLU A 49 18.83 -4.62 34.76
C GLU A 49 19.35 -5.87 35.49
N VAL A 50 20.36 -6.52 34.92
CA VAL A 50 21.09 -7.63 35.56
C VAL A 50 22.33 -7.00 36.19
N GLU A 51 22.62 -7.36 37.44
CA GLU A 51 23.61 -6.74 38.36
C GLU A 51 25.08 -6.76 37.92
N ASN A 52 25.40 -6.88 36.62
CA ASN A 52 26.78 -7.00 36.14
C ASN A 52 27.15 -6.10 34.94
N GLY A 53 26.40 -5.01 34.70
CA GLY A 53 26.84 -3.92 33.81
C GLY A 53 26.79 -4.19 32.30
N GLU A 54 26.21 -5.31 31.86
CA GLU A 54 25.97 -5.58 30.44
C GLU A 54 24.49 -5.36 30.09
N ILE A 55 24.24 -4.39 29.22
CA ILE A 55 22.90 -3.99 28.77
C ILE A 55 22.51 -4.89 27.60
N GLU A 56 21.90 -6.05 27.87
CA GLU A 56 21.33 -6.91 26.83
C GLU A 56 19.89 -6.48 26.49
N ALA A 57 19.73 -5.68 25.43
CA ALA A 57 18.42 -5.35 24.88
C ALA A 57 17.89 -6.51 24.04
N SER A 58 17.12 -7.42 24.64
CA SER A 58 16.46 -8.53 23.95
C SER A 58 15.27 -8.03 23.12
N VAL A 59 15.47 -7.86 21.81
CA VAL A 59 14.37 -7.66 20.86
C VAL A 59 13.90 -9.04 20.37
N LEU A 60 12.72 -9.46 20.83
CA LEU A 60 12.00 -10.64 20.31
C LEU A 60 12.76 -11.98 20.40
N GLY A 61 13.47 -12.24 21.50
CA GLY A 61 13.84 -13.61 21.91
C GLY A 61 14.64 -14.45 20.90
N LYS A 62 15.28 -13.82 19.91
CA LYS A 62 16.12 -14.51 18.94
C LYS A 62 17.36 -13.66 18.67
N ASN A 63 18.53 -14.24 18.93
CA ASN A 63 19.82 -13.68 18.53
C ASN A 63 19.83 -13.57 17.00
N VAL A 64 19.60 -12.37 16.45
CA VAL A 64 19.67 -12.11 15.01
C VAL A 64 20.99 -11.43 14.72
N THR A 65 21.94 -12.20 14.20
CA THR A 65 23.20 -11.73 13.62
C THR A 65 22.95 -10.93 12.34
N SER A 66 23.70 -9.84 12.15
CA SER A 66 23.50 -8.78 11.15
C SER A 66 23.42 -9.24 9.68
N HIS A 67 23.88 -10.45 9.38
CA HIS A 67 23.90 -11.02 8.02
C HIS A 67 22.48 -11.41 7.50
N ASP A 68 21.50 -11.61 8.39
CA ASP A 68 20.14 -12.05 8.01
C ASP A 68 19.20 -10.90 7.60
N LEU A 69 19.57 -9.64 7.85
CA LEU A 69 18.73 -8.47 7.56
C LEU A 69 18.84 -8.01 6.10
N GLU A 70 20.00 -8.19 5.47
CA GLU A 70 20.24 -7.81 4.07
C GLU A 70 19.51 -8.73 3.10
N ALA A 71 19.64 -10.05 3.29
CA ALA A 71 18.95 -11.05 2.48
C ALA A 71 17.41 -10.95 2.56
N LYS A 72 16.88 -10.50 3.70
CA LYS A 72 15.42 -10.30 3.89
C LYS A 72 14.92 -9.00 3.26
N LYS A 73 15.76 -7.95 3.24
CA LYS A 73 15.47 -6.69 2.52
C LYS A 73 15.43 -6.91 1.01
N GLU A 74 16.32 -7.74 0.49
CA GLU A 74 16.44 -8.02 -0.94
C GLU A 74 15.23 -8.81 -1.46
N LYS A 75 14.82 -9.87 -0.74
CA LYS A 75 13.59 -10.63 -1.05
C LYS A 75 12.31 -9.79 -0.95
N LEU A 76 12.23 -8.83 -0.03
CA LEU A 76 11.08 -7.94 0.09
C LEU A 76 10.99 -6.90 -1.04
N LYS A 77 12.14 -6.48 -1.59
CA LYS A 77 12.21 -5.62 -2.78
C LYS A 77 11.80 -6.36 -4.04
N GLU A 78 12.19 -7.62 -4.16
CA GLU A 78 11.95 -8.45 -5.35
C GLU A 78 10.46 -8.86 -5.49
N ILE A 79 9.78 -9.15 -4.37
CA ILE A 79 8.43 -9.76 -4.39
C ILE A 79 7.28 -8.76 -4.61
N LYS A 80 7.42 -7.47 -4.23
CA LYS A 80 6.25 -6.57 -4.15
C LYS A 80 6.03 -5.60 -5.32
N ALA A 81 7.08 -5.14 -6.00
CA ALA A 81 6.95 -3.96 -6.88
C ALA A 81 7.14 -4.25 -8.37
N PHE A 82 8.00 -5.20 -8.74
CA PHE A 82 8.59 -5.12 -10.08
C PHE A 82 7.86 -5.87 -11.19
N ASN A 83 6.95 -6.80 -10.87
CA ASN A 83 6.32 -7.61 -11.92
C ASN A 83 4.81 -7.32 -12.09
N PHE A 84 4.03 -7.27 -11.01
CA PHE A 84 2.59 -7.01 -11.10
C PHE A 84 2.29 -5.53 -11.42
N PHE A 85 2.84 -4.59 -10.65
CA PHE A 85 2.62 -3.16 -10.91
C PHE A 85 3.26 -2.70 -12.22
N SER A 86 4.41 -3.28 -12.59
CA SER A 86 5.08 -2.99 -13.86
C SER A 86 4.31 -3.51 -15.07
N SER A 87 3.76 -4.74 -15.00
CA SER A 87 2.93 -5.26 -16.09
C SER A 87 1.62 -4.48 -16.23
N LEU A 88 0.96 -4.15 -15.12
CA LEU A 88 -0.23 -3.31 -15.12
C LEU A 88 0.05 -1.92 -15.70
N GLY A 89 1.15 -1.30 -15.27
CA GLY A 89 1.63 0.00 -15.76
C GLY A 89 1.98 -0.03 -17.25
N LYS A 90 2.64 -1.08 -17.74
CA LYS A 90 2.93 -1.28 -19.17
C LYS A 90 1.65 -1.39 -19.99
N THR A 91 0.66 -2.16 -19.52
CA THR A 91 -0.62 -2.29 -20.22
C THR A 91 -1.34 -0.94 -20.29
N MET A 92 -1.36 -0.17 -19.20
CA MET A 92 -1.95 1.17 -19.20
C MET A 92 -1.20 2.14 -20.11
N ALA A 93 0.13 2.15 -20.05
CA ALA A 93 0.96 3.01 -20.90
C ALA A 93 0.73 2.73 -22.38
N ASN A 94 0.70 1.45 -22.77
CA ASN A 94 0.44 1.05 -24.16
C ASN A 94 -0.95 1.51 -24.63
N MET A 95 -1.97 1.42 -23.78
CA MET A 95 -3.32 1.89 -24.11
C MET A 95 -3.35 3.41 -24.33
N ILE A 96 -2.71 4.18 -23.45
CA ILE A 96 -2.59 5.64 -23.58
C ILE A 96 -1.84 6.00 -24.87
N SER A 97 -0.71 5.33 -25.15
CA SER A 97 0.09 5.59 -26.34
C SER A 97 -0.70 5.31 -27.62
N SER A 98 -1.41 4.18 -27.70
CA SER A 98 -2.23 3.85 -28.87
C SER A 98 -3.39 4.83 -29.10
N ILE A 99 -4.00 5.34 -28.03
CA ILE A 99 -5.03 6.39 -28.15
C ILE A 99 -4.40 7.69 -28.69
N THR A 100 -3.24 8.06 -28.14
CA THR A 100 -2.51 9.28 -28.54
C THR A 100 -2.07 9.22 -30.00
N GLU A 101 -1.51 8.09 -30.45
CA GLU A 101 -1.15 7.87 -31.86
C GLU A 101 -2.35 7.96 -32.79
N LYS A 102 -3.49 7.34 -32.42
CA LYS A 102 -4.72 7.44 -33.22
C LYS A 102 -5.22 8.87 -33.34
N ILE A 103 -5.13 9.65 -32.27
CA ILE A 103 -5.51 11.06 -32.28
C ILE A 103 -4.57 11.84 -33.21
N PHE A 104 -3.25 11.69 -33.05
CA PHE A 104 -2.27 12.36 -33.92
C PHE A 104 -2.45 12.00 -35.39
N ASN A 105 -2.63 10.72 -35.70
CA ASN A 105 -2.85 10.25 -37.07
C ASN A 105 -4.16 10.80 -37.66
N PHE A 106 -5.22 10.93 -36.86
CA PHE A 106 -6.47 11.53 -37.30
C PHE A 106 -6.31 13.02 -37.62
N PHE A 107 -5.58 13.77 -36.77
CA PHE A 107 -5.27 15.18 -37.03
C PHE A 107 -4.35 15.35 -38.25
N SER A 108 -3.33 14.51 -38.40
CA SER A 108 -2.44 14.53 -39.56
C SER A 108 -3.12 14.12 -40.87
N SER A 109 -4.21 13.35 -40.81
CA SER A 109 -4.96 12.93 -42.00
C SER A 109 -6.01 13.95 -42.45
N ILE A 110 -6.37 14.91 -41.59
CA ILE A 110 -7.38 15.94 -41.86
C ILE A 110 -6.77 17.28 -42.27
N LEU A 111 -5.52 17.54 -41.86
CA LEU A 111 -4.75 18.74 -42.17
C LEU A 111 -3.92 18.53 -43.44
#